data_AF-A0A375EHM5-F1
#
_entry.id   AF-A0A375EHM5-F1
#
_cell.length_a   1.000
_cell.length_b   1.000
_cell.length_c   1.000
_cell.angle_alpha   90.00
_cell.angle_beta   90.00
_cell.angle_gamma   90.00
#
_symmetry.space_group_name_H-M   'P 1'
#
loop_
_entity.id
_entity.type
_entity.pdbx_description
1 polymer ?
#
loop_
_entity_poly.entity_id
_entity_poly.type
_entity_poly.pdbx_seq_one_letter_code
_entity_poly.pdbx_strand_id
1 'polypeptide(L)' 'MDHLPYYRQETINARSGVHTPRSTLAAWAGRVGAALEPLYEAHKRFVLPARALHADETPVVMLDPGAGKTKRVYV' A
#
# COMPACT_ATOMS: atom_id res chain seq x y z
N MET A 1 13.63 -1.13 1.03
CA MET A 1 12.60 -2.18 0.93
C MET A 1 12.39 -2.45 -0.54
N ASP A 2 12.55 -3.69 -1.00
CA ASP A 2 12.17 -4.00 -2.38
C ASP A 2 10.64 -3.98 -2.49
N HIS A 3 10.11 -3.03 -3.28
CA HIS A 3 8.67 -2.92 -3.58
C HIS A 3 8.25 -3.99 -4.58
N LEU A 4 8.37 -5.27 -4.20
CA LEU A 4 8.07 -6.38 -5.10
C LEU A 4 6.55 -6.58 -5.22
N PRO A 5 6.01 -6.68 -6.44
CA PRO A 5 4.60 -6.99 -6.63
C PRO A 5 4.28 -8.40 -6.12
N TYR A 6 3.03 -8.66 -5.67
CA TYR A 6 2.66 -9.93 -5.05
C TYR A 6 2.91 -11.17 -5.92
N TYR A 7 2.80 -11.08 -7.25
CA TYR A 7 3.13 -12.21 -8.13
C TYR A 7 4.61 -12.61 -8.05
N ARG A 8 5.49 -11.62 -7.83
CA ARG A 8 6.92 -11.84 -7.67
C ARG A 8 7.24 -12.39 -6.28
N GLN A 9 6.56 -11.89 -5.25
CA GLN A 9 6.69 -12.42 -3.88
C GLN A 9 6.22 -13.88 -3.79
N GLU A 10 5.08 -14.23 -4.39
CA GLU A 10 4.57 -15.60 -4.49
C GLU A 10 5.63 -16.56 -5.08
N THR A 11 6.32 -16.14 -6.14
CA THR A 11 7.39 -16.93 -6.77
C THR A 11 8.61 -17.08 -5.86
N ILE A 12 9.00 -16.03 -5.13
CA ILE A 12 10.14 -16.05 -4.20
C ILE A 12 9.84 -16.96 -3.01
N ASN A 13 8.65 -16.84 -2.43
CA ASN A 13 8.23 -17.67 -1.29
C ASN A 13 8.20 -19.16 -1.68
N ALA A 14 7.72 -19.48 -2.88
CA ALA A 14 7.69 -20.85 -3.39
C ALA A 14 9.08 -21.49 -3.49
N ARG A 15 10.13 -20.71 -3.82
CA ARG A 15 11.53 -21.21 -3.81
C ARG A 15 12.01 -21.63 -2.42
N SER A 16 11.39 -21.07 -1.37
CA SER A 16 11.67 -21.42 0.03
C SER A 16 10.69 -22.48 0.56
N GLY A 17 9.89 -23.10 -0.31
CA GLY A 17 8.88 -24.09 0.08
C GLY A 17 7.63 -23.49 0.75
N VAL A 18 7.49 -22.17 0.76
CA VAL A 18 6.34 -21.49 1.39
C VAL A 18 5.29 -21.19 0.33
N HIS A 19 4.13 -21.83 0.45
CA HIS A 19 3.00 -21.54 -0.42
C HIS A 19 2.25 -20.29 0.07
N THR A 20 2.44 -19.16 -0.60
CA THR A 20 1.71 -17.92 -0.29
C THR A 20 1.04 -17.37 -1.54
N PRO A 21 -0.23 -17.77 -1.81
CA PRO A 21 -0.97 -17.27 -2.96
C PRO A 21 -1.10 -15.75 -2.99
N ARG A 22 -1.12 -15.15 -4.19
CA ARG A 22 -1.38 -13.69 -4.35
C ARG A 22 -2.61 -13.19 -3.59
N SER A 23 -3.70 -13.97 -3.57
CA SER A 23 -4.92 -13.63 -2.84
C SER A 23 -4.70 -13.59 -1.33
N THR A 24 -3.83 -14.44 -0.80
CA THR A 24 -3.47 -14.46 0.63
C THR A 24 -2.65 -13.23 0.99
N LEU A 25 -1.64 -12.90 0.18
CA LEU A 25 -0.83 -11.68 0.35
C LEU A 25 -1.71 -10.42 0.32
N ALA A 26 -2.63 -10.34 -0.65
CA ALA A 26 -3.57 -9.23 -0.76
C ALA A 26 -4.52 -9.14 0.45
N ALA A 27 -5.07 -10.28 0.90
CA ALA A 27 -5.94 -10.32 2.07
C ALA A 27 -5.20 -9.89 3.35
N TRP A 28 -3.95 -10.30 3.53
CA TRP A 28 -3.12 -9.88 4.67
C TRP A 28 -2.83 -8.39 4.62
N ALA A 29 -2.42 -7.86 3.47
CA ALA A 29 -2.18 -6.43 3.32
C ALA A 29 -3.44 -5.60 3.62
N GLY A 30 -4.61 -6.06 3.16
CA GLY A 30 -5.90 -5.42 3.49
C GLY A 30 -6.20 -5.44 4.98
N ARG A 31 -5.97 -6.58 5.66
CA ARG A 31 -6.15 -6.70 7.12
C ARG A 31 -5.20 -5.80 7.90
N VAL A 32 -3.93 -5.73 7.50
CA VAL A 32 -2.95 -4.84 8.13
C VAL A 32 -3.36 -3.38 7.92
N GLY A 33 -3.78 -3.01 6.71
CA GLY A 33 -4.30 -1.66 6.41
C GLY A 33 -5.46 -1.28 7.32
N ALA A 34 -6.46 -2.16 7.45
CA ALA A 34 -7.59 -1.94 8.35
C ALA A 34 -7.17 -1.85 9.83
N ALA A 35 -6.18 -2.65 10.25
CA ALA A 35 -5.67 -2.62 11.62
C ALA A 35 -4.90 -1.33 11.95
N LEU A 36 -4.41 -0.60 10.95
CA LEU A 36 -3.69 0.67 11.13
C LEU A 36 -4.62 1.88 11.32
N GLU A 37 -5.93 1.72 11.18
CA GLU A 37 -6.92 2.81 11.33
C GLU A 37 -6.75 3.62 12.64
N PRO A 38 -6.54 3.01 13.83
CA PRO A 38 -6.37 3.78 15.06
C PRO A 38 -5.11 4.65 15.06
N LEU A 39 -4.04 4.18 14.41
CA LEU A 39 -2.80 4.93 14.29
C LEU A 39 -2.97 6.11 13.32
N TYR A 40 -3.64 5.88 12.18
CA TYR A 40 -4.01 6.94 11.25
C TYR A 40 -4.78 8.07 11.95
N GLU A 41 -5.82 7.70 12.70
CA GLU A 41 -6.64 8.67 13.43
C GLU A 41 -5.86 9.39 14.55
N ALA A 42 -4.96 8.71 15.25
CA ALA A 42 -4.07 9.34 16.22
C ALA A 42 -3.10 10.33 15.57
N HIS A 43 -2.48 9.94 14.46
CA HIS A 43 -1.55 10.80 13.72
C HIS A 43 -2.26 12.04 13.17
N LYS A 44 -3.44 11.86 12.60
CA LYS A 44 -4.29 12.96 12.09
C LYS A 44 -4.63 13.97 13.18
N ARG A 45 -5.08 13.52 14.37
CA ARG A 45 -5.31 14.41 15.51
C ARG A 45 -4.06 15.15 15.98
N PHE A 46 -2.89 14.53 15.84
CA PHE A 46 -1.61 15.12 16.21
C PHE A 46 -1.15 16.20 15.21
N VAL A 47 -1.27 15.96 13.91
CA VAL A 47 -0.73 16.88 12.89
C VAL A 47 -1.65 18.05 12.56
N LEU A 48 -2.98 17.84 12.51
CA LEU A 48 -3.92 18.86 12.04
C LEU A 48 -3.95 20.18 12.86
N PRO A 49 -3.67 20.19 14.19
CA PRO A 49 -3.57 21.44 14.95
C PRO A 49 -2.30 22.26 14.68
N ALA A 50 -1.32 21.73 13.94
CA ALA A 50 -0.07 22.43 13.68
C ALA A 50 -0.31 23.71 12.87
N ARG A 51 0.46 24.76 13.18
CA ARG A 51 0.40 26.05 12.47
C ARG A 51 0.79 25.93 10.99
N ALA A 52 1.56 24.91 10.63
CA ALA A 52 1.94 24.59 9.27
C ALA A 52 1.95 23.07 9.09
N LEU A 53 1.48 22.62 7.93
CA LEU A 53 1.50 21.23 7.49
C LEU A 53 2.39 21.12 6.25
N HIS A 54 3.37 20.22 6.30
CA HIS A 54 4.15 19.86 5.14
C HIS A 54 3.53 18.59 4.55
N ALA A 55 3.03 18.69 3.32
CA ALA A 55 2.64 17.53 2.53
C ALA A 55 3.81 17.17 1.60
N ASP A 56 4.12 15.89 1.51
CA ASP A 56 5.01 15.36 0.49
C ASP A 56 4.13 14.85 -0.65
N GLU A 57 4.21 15.48 -1.83
CA GLU A 57 3.49 15.00 -3.00
C GLU A 57 4.35 13.96 -3.72
N THR A 58 4.28 12.70 -3.29
CA THR A 58 4.93 11.60 -4.01
C THR A 58 3.97 11.04 -5.08
N PRO A 59 4.24 11.24 -6.39
CA PRO A 59 3.37 10.74 -7.43
C PRO A 59 3.47 9.22 -7.56
N VAL A 60 2.32 8.55 -7.59
CA VAL A 60 2.19 7.11 -7.83
C VAL A 60 1.45 6.86 -9.13
N VAL A 61 1.91 5.87 -9.90
CA VAL A 61 1.26 5.41 -11.13
C VAL A 61 0.24 4.34 -10.75
N MET A 62 -1.05 4.68 -10.81
CA MET A 62 -2.14 3.77 -10.52
C MET A 62 -2.80 3.29 -11.82
N LEU A 63 -3.24 2.03 -11.86
CA LEU A 63 -4.03 1.53 -12.98
C LEU A 63 -5.35 2.29 -13.08
N ASP A 64 -5.78 2.59 -14.31
CA ASP A 64 -7.08 3.19 -14.64
C ASP A 64 -7.99 2.11 -15.27
N PRO A 65 -8.78 1.38 -14.45
CA PRO A 65 -9.52 0.21 -14.92
C PRO A 65 -10.52 0.59 -16.01
N GLY A 66 -10.48 -0.11 -17.14
CA GLY A 66 -11.34 0.14 -18.30
C GLY A 66 -10.72 1.05 -19.37
N ALA A 67 -9.73 1.88 -19.02
CA ALA A 67 -9.04 2.75 -19.98
C ALA A 67 -7.78 2.11 -20.61
N GLY A 68 -7.31 0.98 -20.05
CA GLY A 68 -6.06 0.32 -20.48
C GLY A 68 -4.80 1.17 -20.23
N LYS A 69 -4.93 2.22 -19.42
CA LYS A 69 -3.89 3.21 -19.13
C LYS A 69 -3.64 3.28 -17.64
N THR A 70 -2.63 4.07 -17.26
CA THR A 70 -2.36 4.43 -15.87
C THR A 70 -2.63 5.91 -15.65
N LYS A 71 -3.05 6.27 -14.44
CA LYS A 71 -3.27 7.64 -13.99
C LYS A 71 -2.24 7.98 -12.93
N ARG A 72 -1.67 9.19 -13.01
CA ARG A 72 -0.88 9.75 -11.90
C ARG A 72 -1.84 10.13 -10.78
N VAL A 73 -1.58 9.59 -9.60
CA VAL A 73 -2.23 10.00 -8.35
C VAL A 73 -1.17 10.45 -7.37
N TYR A 74 -1.59 11.30 -6.43
CA TYR A 74 -0.74 11.84 -5.39
C TYR A 74 -1.20 11.20 -4.08
N VAL A 75 -0.25 10.71 -3.29
CA VAL A 75 -0.45 10.15 -1.95
C VAL A 75 -0.01 11.18 -0.93
#